data_AF-E9PY19-F1
#
_entry.id   AF-E9PY19-F1
#
_cell.length_a   1.000
_cell.length_b   1.000
_cell.length_c   1.000
_cell.angle_alpha   90.00
_cell.angle_beta   90.00
_cell.angle_gamma   90.00
#
_symmetry.space_group_name_H-M   'P 1'
#
loop_
_entity.id
_entity.type
_entity.pdbx_description
1 polymer ?
#
loop_
_entity_poly.entity_id
_entity_poly.type
_entity_poly.pdbx_seq_one_letter_code
_entity_poly.pdbx_strand_id
1 'polypeptide(L)' 'MPLLTQYNEEEYEQYCLVASLDNVRNLSTVLKAIHFREHATCFATKNGIKVTVENAKCVQANAFIQGL' A
#
# COMPACT_ATOMS: atom_id res chain seq x y z
N MET A 1 5.43 -8.83 -28.35
CA MET A 1 4.09 -9.32 -27.97
C MET A 1 3.83 -8.86 -26.55
N PRO A 2 2.93 -7.90 -26.29
CA PRO A 2 2.62 -7.54 -24.93
C PRO A 2 1.75 -8.65 -24.34
N LEU A 3 2.23 -9.26 -23.26
CA LEU A 3 1.42 -10.13 -22.43
C LEU A 3 0.45 -9.21 -21.67
N LEU A 4 -0.65 -8.82 -22.34
CA LEU A 4 -1.80 -8.24 -21.66
C LEU A 4 -2.39 -9.38 -20.84
N THR A 5 -2.10 -9.40 -19.54
CA THR A 5 -2.91 -10.12 -18.56
C THR A 5 -4.37 -9.77 -18.87
N GLN A 6 -5.13 -10.75 -19.38
CA GLN A 6 -6.57 -10.61 -19.52
C GLN A 6 -7.12 -10.43 -18.10
N TYR A 7 -7.48 -9.19 -17.78
CA TYR A 7 -8.07 -8.83 -16.49
C TYR A 7 -9.54 -9.28 -16.52
N ASN A 8 -9.87 -10.34 -15.78
CA ASN A 8 -11.26 -10.70 -15.52
C ASN A 8 -11.78 -9.76 -14.42
N GLU A 9 -12.66 -8.82 -14.79
CA GLU A 9 -13.28 -7.88 -13.83
C GLU A 9 -14.03 -8.61 -12.70
N GLU A 10 -14.55 -9.81 -12.97
CA GLU A 10 -15.23 -10.67 -12.01
C GLU A 10 -14.32 -11.17 -10.85
N GLU A 11 -13.01 -11.32 -11.07
CA GLU A 11 -12.09 -11.75 -10.00
C GLU A 11 -11.81 -10.63 -8.99
N TYR A 12 -11.93 -9.37 -9.40
CA TYR A 12 -11.67 -8.23 -8.53
C TYR A 12 -12.81 -7.92 -7.56
N GLU A 13 -14.02 -8.38 -7.84
CA GLU A 13 -15.17 -8.20 -6.94
C GLU A 13 -14.98 -8.89 -5.59
N GLN A 14 -14.13 -9.92 -5.51
CA GLN A 14 -13.89 -10.65 -4.26
C GLN A 14 -12.79 -10.01 -3.38
N TYR A 15 -11.99 -9.08 -3.91
CA TYR A 15 -10.90 -8.47 -3.15
C TYR A 15 -11.33 -7.20 -2.41
N CYS A 16 -11.04 -7.13 -1.11
CA CYS A 16 -11.33 -5.94 -0.30
C CYS A 16 -10.48 -4.70 -0.69
N LEU A 17 -9.33 -4.91 -1.35
CA LEU A 17 -8.45 -3.86 -1.83
C LEU A 17 -7.70 -4.34 -3.06
N VAL A 18 -7.73 -3.53 -4.12
CA VAL A 18 -6.95 -3.71 -5.34
C VAL A 18 -6.28 -2.38 -5.64
N ALA A 19 -4.97 -2.38 -5.86
CA ALA A 19 -4.23 -1.19 -6.24
C ALA A 19 -3.16 -1.55 -7.26
N SER A 20 -3.00 -0.70 -8.27
CA SER A 20 -1.95 -0.79 -9.28
C SER A 20 -1.13 0.50 -9.27
N LEU A 21 0.16 0.36 -9.55
CA LEU A 21 1.11 1.48 -9.61
C LEU A 21 2.06 1.23 -10.77
N ASP A 22 2.19 2.19 -11.68
CA ASP A 22 3.14 2.11 -12.80
C ASP A 22 4.60 2.06 -12.32
N ASN A 23 4.86 2.69 -11.17
CA ASN A 23 6.18 2.77 -10.58
C ASN A 23 6.14 2.45 -9.08
N VAL A 24 6.61 1.25 -8.73
CA VAL A 24 6.74 0.77 -7.34
C VAL A 24 7.61 1.66 -6.45
N ARG A 25 8.47 2.54 -7.02
CA ARG A 25 9.24 3.51 -6.23
C ARG A 25 8.35 4.53 -5.52
N ASN A 26 7.17 4.82 -6.06
CA ASN A 26 6.21 5.74 -5.45
C ASN A 26 5.70 5.22 -4.10
N LEU A 27 5.59 3.90 -3.95
CA LEU A 27 5.24 3.25 -2.69
C LEU A 27 6.49 2.94 -1.85
N SER A 28 7.45 2.21 -2.43
CA SER A 28 8.59 1.67 -1.68
C SER A 28 9.51 2.75 -1.09
N THR A 29 9.64 3.91 -1.73
CA THR A 29 10.45 5.01 -1.18
C THR A 29 9.84 5.57 0.10
N VAL A 30 8.51 5.75 0.11
CA VAL A 30 7.78 6.26 1.28
C VAL A 30 7.78 5.22 2.40
N LEU A 31 7.58 3.94 2.08
CA LEU A 31 7.65 2.86 3.08
C LEU A 31 9.04 2.73 3.71
N LYS A 32 10.11 2.87 2.92
CA LYS A 32 11.49 2.85 3.44
C LYS A 32 11.76 3.99 4.41
N ALA A 33 11.13 5.16 4.22
CA ALA A 33 11.30 6.31 5.12
C ALA A 33 10.75 6.05 6.54
N ILE A 34 9.81 5.11 6.69
CA ILE A 34 9.24 4.72 7.98
C ILE A 34 9.65 3.32 8.46
N HIS A 35 10.62 2.69 7.80
CA HIS A 35 11.02 1.30 8.07
C HIS A 35 12.07 1.21 9.20
N PHE A 36 11.59 1.20 10.43
CA PHE A 36 12.41 0.95 11.64
C PHE A 36 11.90 -0.23 12.48
N ARG A 37 10.91 -0.99 11.97
CA ARG A 37 10.40 -2.25 12.53
C ARG A 37 10.10 -3.22 11.42
N GLU A 38 10.18 -4.51 11.72
CA GLU A 38 9.84 -5.59 10.79
C GLU A 38 8.36 -5.62 10.42
N HIS A 39 7.48 -5.18 11.33
CA HIS A 39 6.04 -5.18 11.13
C HIS A 39 5.46 -3.76 11.04
N ALA A 40 4.44 -3.61 10.21
CA ALA A 40 3.66 -2.40 10.01
C ALA A 40 2.17 -2.74 9.93
N THR A 41 1.31 -1.82 10.39
CA THR A 41 -0.14 -1.92 10.27
C THR A 41 -0.62 -1.12 9.08
N CYS A 42 -1.35 -1.76 8.16
CA CYS A 42 -1.89 -1.12 6.96
C CYS A 42 -3.38 -0.81 7.12
N PHE A 43 -3.76 0.43 6.83
CA PHE A 43 -5.14 0.90 6.80
C PHE A 43 -5.49 1.33 5.38
N ALA A 44 -6.33 0.54 4.73
CA ALA A 44 -6.83 0.86 3.40
C ALA A 44 -8.22 1.49 3.51
N THR A 45 -8.40 2.65 2.88
CA THR A 45 -9.66 3.39 2.83
C THR A 45 -9.92 3.86 1.42
N LYS A 46 -11.11 4.41 1.16
CA LYS A 46 -11.43 5.04 -0.13
C LYS A 46 -10.49 6.19 -0.50
N ASN A 47 -9.86 6.83 0.49
CA ASN A 47 -8.96 7.96 0.27
C ASN A 47 -7.51 7.53 -0.02
N GLY A 48 -7.21 6.23 0.09
CA GLY A 48 -5.86 5.69 -0.06
C GLY A 48 -5.44 4.78 1.09
N ILE A 49 -4.14 4.50 1.13
CA ILE A 49 -3.49 3.56 2.03
C ILE A 49 -2.63 4.33 3.04
N LYS A 50 -2.89 4.12 4.33
CA LYS A 50 -2.04 4.56 5.42
C LYS A 50 -1.26 3.37 5.98
N VAL A 51 0.06 3.46 6.05
CA VAL A 51 0.90 2.48 6.71
C VAL A 51 1.46 3.08 7.99
N THR A 52 1.28 2.37 9.09
CA THR A 52 1.67 2.81 10.43
C THR A 52 2.71 1.85 10.99
N VAL A 53 3.80 2.39 11.51
CA VAL A 53 4.85 1.63 12.22
C VAL A 53 4.97 2.18 13.64
N GLU A 54 4.95 1.30 14.63
CA GLU A 54 4.98 1.66 16.04
C GLU A 54 6.15 0.98 16.77
N ASN A 55 6.77 1.71 17.70
CA ASN A 55 7.81 1.19 18.57
C ASN A 55 7.48 1.49 20.04
N ALA A 56 7.25 0.43 20.81
CA ALA A 56 7.09 0.44 22.27
C ALA A 56 6.11 1.49 22.83
N LYS A 57 5.08 1.89 22.06
CA LYS A 57 4.13 2.97 22.39
C LYS A 57 4.77 4.36 22.59
N CYS A 58 6.03 4.53 22.18
CA CYS A 58 6.77 5.79 22.31
C CYS A 58 6.95 6.50 20.97
N VAL A 59 7.08 5.75 19.88
CA VAL A 59 7.28 6.29 18.53
C VAL A 59 6.27 5.68 17.60
N GLN A 60 5.64 6.53 16.79
CA GLN A 60 4.77 6.12 15.70
C GLN A 60 5.13 6.92 14.46
N ALA A 61 5.34 6.23 13.35
CA ALA A 61 5.49 6.84 12.04
C ALA A 61 4.35 6.41 11.14
N ASN A 62 3.86 7.35 10.33
CA ASN A 62 2.77 7.12 9.40
C ASN A 62 3.23 7.52 8.00
N ALA A 63 3.03 6.64 7.04
CA ALA A 63 3.12 6.93 5.61
C ALA A 63 1.71 6.94 5.04
N PHE A 64 1.36 7.99 4.29
CA PHE A 64 0.08 8.06 3.59
C PHE A 64 0.30 8.10 2.09
N ILE A 65 -0.33 7.17 1.39
CA ILE A 65 -0.35 7.08 -0.06
C ILE A 65 -1.79 7.35 -0.48
N GLN A 66 -2.02 8.52 -1.05
CA GLN A 66 -3.35 8.93 -1.51
C GLN A 66 -3.79 8.05 -2.70
N GLY A 67 -5.04 7.56 -2.64
CA GLY A 67 -5.72 6.93 -3.77
C GLY A 67 -6.28 7.99 -4.70
N LEU A 68 -6.32 7.68 -6.01
CA LEU A 68 -6.97 8.51 -7.02
C LEU A 68 -8.49 8.42 -6.96
#